data_AF-A0A673A222-F1
#
_entry.id   AF-A0A673A222-F1
#
_cell.length_a   1.000
_cell.length_b   1.000
_cell.length_c   1.000
_cell.angle_alpha   90.00
_cell.angle_beta   90.00
_cell.angle_gamma   90.00
#
_symmetry.space_group_name_H-M   'P 1'
#
loop_
_entity.id
_entity.type
_entity.pdbx_description
1 polymer ?
#
loop_
_entity_poly.entity_id
_entity_poly.type
_entity_poly.pdbx_seq_one_letter_code
_entity_poly.pdbx_strand_id
1 'polypeptide(L)'
;ARLAISPDPSGIHAPLALLLCFISSAACNMFAFTEEPSERAGKADGYCSRILRAQSNRKEGSTEFRLRVEGDPESYQPGSTYRVTLIASSPSYFRGFTLIALKEGTEGDKDEDYIGNFQIIDEEETQFMTNCPPAVTESTPRRRTSIQVFWTAPPSGSGCVFLKYV
;
A
#
# COMPACT_ATOMS: atom_id res chain seq x y z
N ALA A 1 -0.09 7.88 17.18
CA ALA A 1 -0.30 7.45 15.79
C ALA A 1 -0.92 6.06 15.80
N ARG A 2 -1.94 5.78 14.95
CA ARG A 2 -2.63 4.48 14.96
C ARG A 2 -2.04 3.53 13.92
N LEU A 3 -2.05 2.24 14.24
CA LEU A 3 -1.77 1.18 13.29
C LEU A 3 -3.10 0.54 12.91
N ALA A 4 -3.52 0.77 11.68
CA ALA A 4 -4.71 0.13 11.12
C ALA A 4 -4.25 -1.03 10.24
N ILE A 5 -4.85 -2.19 10.45
CA ILE A 5 -4.82 -3.27 9.48
C ILE A 5 -6.06 -3.04 8.64
N SER A 6 -5.90 -2.77 7.36
CA SER A 6 -7.07 -2.75 6.48
C SER A 6 -7.51 -4.21 6.31
N PRO A 7 -8.69 -4.64 6.81
CA PRO A 7 -9.39 -5.69 6.09
C PRO A 7 -9.59 -5.15 4.67
N ASP A 8 -9.41 -5.94 3.61
CA ASP A 8 -9.67 -5.43 2.26
C ASP A 8 -11.13 -4.94 2.19
N PRO A 9 -11.39 -3.62 2.14
CA PRO A 9 -12.72 -3.10 2.29
C PRO A 9 -13.14 -2.54 0.94
N SER A 10 -13.91 -3.33 0.20
CA SER A 10 -14.84 -2.76 -0.77
C SER A 10 -15.72 -1.72 -0.07
N GLY A 11 -15.70 -0.45 -0.53
CA GLY A 11 -16.75 0.51 -0.17
C GLY A 11 -16.36 1.98 -0.17
N ILE A 12 -15.92 2.55 -1.29
CA ILE A 12 -15.95 4.01 -1.47
C ILE A 12 -17.41 4.43 -1.64
N HIS A 13 -18.05 4.89 -0.56
CA HIS A 13 -19.19 5.81 -0.64
C HIS A 13 -18.62 7.22 -0.52
N ALA A 14 -18.34 7.84 -1.67
CA ALA A 14 -18.12 9.28 -1.73
C ALA A 14 -19.48 9.99 -1.54
N PRO A 15 -19.67 10.85 -0.52
CA PRO A 15 -20.84 11.70 -0.48
C PRO A 15 -20.69 12.76 -1.58
N LEU A 16 -21.58 12.68 -2.55
CA LEU A 16 -21.77 13.64 -3.63
C LEU A 16 -22.26 14.98 -3.05
N ALA A 17 -21.33 15.84 -2.63
CA ALA A 17 -21.65 17.22 -2.27
C ALA A 17 -21.43 18.12 -3.49
N LEU A 18 -22.47 18.20 -4.34
CA LEU A 18 -22.62 19.21 -5.37
C LEU A 18 -22.77 20.58 -4.69
N LEU A 19 -21.69 21.37 -4.68
CA LEU A 19 -21.74 22.79 -4.33
C LEU A 19 -21.45 23.60 -5.60
N LEU A 20 -22.52 24.21 -6.10
CA LEU A 20 -22.54 25.18 -7.20
C LEU A 20 -22.05 26.55 -6.71
N CYS A 21 -21.63 27.34 -7.70
CA CYS A 21 -21.30 28.78 -7.70
C CYS A 21 -19.81 29.09 -7.43
N PHE A 22 -19.12 29.62 -8.44
CA PHE A 22 -18.99 31.08 -8.63
C PHE A 22 -18.65 31.43 -10.08
N ILE A 23 -18.92 32.68 -10.42
CA ILE A 23 -19.19 33.23 -11.74
C ILE A 23 -17.97 34.03 -12.23
N SER A 24 -17.72 34.00 -13.55
CA SER A 24 -17.18 35.08 -14.40
C SER A 24 -15.66 35.31 -14.60
N SER A 25 -15.29 35.06 -15.87
CA SER A 25 -14.59 35.92 -16.86
C SER A 25 -13.07 36.18 -16.88
N ALA A 26 -12.54 35.95 -18.10
CA ALA A 26 -11.44 36.62 -18.82
C ALA A 26 -9.99 36.28 -18.41
N ALA A 27 -8.97 36.19 -19.27
CA ALA A 27 -8.79 36.06 -20.73
C ALA A 27 -7.26 35.85 -20.97
N CYS A 28 -6.89 35.29 -22.13
CA CYS A 28 -5.63 35.50 -22.88
C CYS A 28 -4.30 34.85 -22.45
N ASN A 29 -3.89 33.86 -23.27
CA ASN A 29 -2.58 33.65 -23.94
C ASN A 29 -1.29 34.24 -23.34
N MET A 30 -0.28 33.39 -23.14
CA MET A 30 0.95 33.39 -23.97
C MET A 30 1.83 32.16 -23.73
N PHE A 31 2.40 31.66 -24.82
CA PHE A 31 3.45 30.65 -24.87
C PHE A 31 4.73 31.16 -24.17
N ALA A 32 5.37 30.28 -23.39
CA ALA A 32 6.80 30.36 -23.12
C ALA A 32 7.33 28.93 -23.02
N PHE A 33 8.02 28.52 -24.08
CA PHE A 33 8.79 27.30 -24.18
C PHE A 33 10.11 27.55 -23.44
N THR A 34 10.28 26.94 -22.27
CA THR A 34 11.58 26.85 -21.60
C THR A 34 11.93 25.38 -21.43
N GLU A 35 12.96 25.02 -22.18
CA GLU A 35 13.67 23.75 -22.27
C GLU A 35 14.28 23.38 -20.91
N GLU A 36 13.91 22.20 -20.37
CA GLU A 36 14.48 21.59 -19.16
C GLU A 36 15.53 20.55 -19.56
N PRO A 37 16.79 20.62 -19.09
CA PRO A 37 17.76 19.55 -19.26
C PRO A 37 17.92 18.71 -17.98
N SER A 38 18.07 17.38 -18.19
CA SER A 38 18.59 16.39 -17.21
C SER A 38 17.64 16.09 -16.04
N GLU A 39 17.26 14.86 -15.69
CA GLU A 39 17.97 13.58 -15.72
C GLU A 39 16.99 12.42 -15.88
N ARG A 40 17.49 11.37 -16.54
CA ARG A 40 16.81 10.12 -16.84
C ARG A 40 16.73 9.25 -15.56
N ALA A 41 15.76 9.51 -14.69
CA ALA A 41 15.30 8.55 -13.68
C ALA A 41 14.03 7.87 -14.20
N GLY A 42 14.10 6.55 -14.40
CA GLY A 42 12.99 5.74 -14.87
C GLY A 42 11.79 5.89 -13.95
N LYS A 43 10.73 6.50 -14.47
CA LYS A 43 9.48 6.85 -13.78
C LYS A 43 8.77 5.58 -13.29
N ALA A 44 9.00 5.22 -12.02
CA ALA A 44 8.34 4.10 -11.33
C ALA A 44 6.85 4.39 -11.03
N ASP A 45 6.42 5.64 -11.22
CA ASP A 45 5.11 6.22 -10.88
C ASP A 45 3.89 5.47 -11.44
N GLY A 46 4.08 4.53 -12.38
CA GLY A 46 2.99 3.79 -13.00
C GLY A 46 2.84 2.33 -12.55
N TYR A 47 3.85 1.71 -11.93
CA TYR A 47 3.81 0.26 -11.71
C TYR A 47 3.19 -0.12 -10.37
N CYS A 48 3.61 0.54 -9.29
CA CYS A 48 2.99 0.42 -7.96
C CYS A 48 1.47 0.67 -8.04
N SER A 49 1.06 1.79 -8.63
CA SER A 49 -0.35 2.14 -8.86
C SER A 49 -1.12 1.08 -9.67
N ARG A 50 -0.51 0.49 -10.70
CA ARG A 50 -1.13 -0.58 -11.51
C ARG A 50 -1.40 -1.85 -10.72
N ILE A 51 -0.50 -2.28 -9.85
CA ILE A 51 -0.68 -3.52 -9.07
C ILE A 51 -1.89 -3.39 -8.16
N LEU A 52 -1.99 -2.24 -7.48
CA LEU A 52 -3.08 -1.97 -6.56
C LEU A 52 -4.43 -1.92 -7.28
N ARG A 53 -4.49 -1.26 -8.45
CA ARG A 53 -5.70 -1.17 -9.26
C ARG A 53 -6.09 -2.48 -9.95
N ALA A 54 -5.11 -3.27 -10.40
CA ALA A 54 -5.35 -4.54 -11.06
C ALA A 54 -6.02 -5.54 -10.11
N GLN A 55 -5.72 -5.45 -8.82
CA GLN A 55 -6.19 -6.39 -7.82
C GLN A 55 -7.33 -5.84 -6.95
N SER A 56 -7.53 -4.51 -6.85
CA SER A 56 -8.71 -3.91 -6.19
C SER A 56 -10.04 -4.26 -6.87
N ASN A 57 -10.00 -4.77 -8.11
CA ASN A 57 -11.16 -5.28 -8.82
C ASN A 57 -11.56 -6.69 -8.39
N ARG A 58 -10.71 -7.41 -7.65
CA ARG A 58 -11.10 -8.66 -6.98
C ARG A 58 -11.78 -8.29 -5.68
N LYS A 59 -13.09 -8.17 -5.77
CA LYS A 59 -13.98 -7.93 -4.64
C LYS A 59 -13.97 -9.16 -3.74
N GLU A 60 -13.09 -9.22 -2.75
CA GLU A 60 -12.93 -10.45 -1.97
C GLU A 60 -13.08 -10.16 -0.46
N GLY A 61 -14.35 -10.06 -0.04
CA GLY A 61 -14.80 -10.13 1.36
C GLY A 61 -14.59 -11.52 1.98
N SER A 62 -13.39 -12.04 1.80
CA SER A 62 -13.00 -13.41 2.06
C SER A 62 -12.42 -13.46 3.46
N THR A 63 -13.18 -14.06 4.38
CA THR A 63 -12.81 -14.10 5.80
C THR A 63 -11.69 -15.13 6.05
N GLU A 64 -11.33 -15.90 5.03
CA GLU A 64 -10.29 -16.91 5.06
C GLU A 64 -8.89 -16.32 5.14
N PHE A 65 -8.63 -15.13 4.58
CA PHE A 65 -7.32 -14.48 4.62
C PHE A 65 -7.31 -13.36 5.66
N ARG A 66 -6.27 -13.34 6.50
CA ARG A 66 -6.16 -12.40 7.61
C ARG A 66 -4.75 -11.88 7.74
N LEU A 67 -4.62 -10.56 7.69
CA LEU A 67 -3.40 -9.87 8.06
C LEU A 67 -3.44 -9.56 9.56
N ARG A 68 -2.36 -9.86 10.27
CA ARG A 68 -2.24 -9.65 11.72
C ARG A 68 -0.89 -9.07 12.07
N VAL A 69 -0.87 -8.28 13.12
CA VAL A 69 0.36 -7.76 13.72
C VAL A 69 0.51 -8.45 15.08
N GLU A 70 1.68 -9.04 15.33
CA GLU A 70 1.96 -9.75 16.58
C GLU A 70 1.72 -8.83 17.80
N GLY A 71 0.96 -9.33 18.76
CA GLY A 71 0.56 -8.58 19.97
C GLY A 71 -0.68 -7.70 19.80
N ASP A 72 -1.29 -7.64 18.61
CA ASP A 72 -2.50 -6.87 18.30
C ASP A 72 -2.48 -5.41 18.87
N PRO A 73 -1.43 -4.62 18.56
CA PRO A 73 -1.26 -3.29 19.15
C PRO A 73 -2.28 -2.28 18.63
N GLU A 74 -2.89 -1.49 19.53
CA GLU A 74 -3.81 -0.39 19.13
C GLU A 74 -3.08 0.80 18.47
N SER A 75 -1.79 0.97 18.79
CA SER A 75 -0.94 2.04 18.25
C SER A 75 0.48 1.55 18.04
N TYR A 76 1.16 2.12 17.04
CA TYR A 76 2.56 1.83 16.83
C TYR A 76 3.45 2.80 17.61
N GLN A 77 4.58 2.31 18.08
CA GLN A 77 5.68 3.08 18.63
C GLN A 77 6.66 3.43 17.48
N PRO A 78 7.00 4.72 17.28
CA PRO A 78 7.91 5.12 16.21
C PRO A 78 9.25 4.38 16.26
N GLY A 79 9.71 3.86 15.12
CA GLY A 79 10.95 3.08 15.01
C GLY A 79 10.89 1.65 15.57
N SER A 80 9.81 1.26 16.26
CA SER A 80 9.63 -0.12 16.70
C SER A 80 9.35 -1.04 15.51
N THR A 81 9.84 -2.27 15.60
CA THR A 81 9.66 -3.30 14.57
C THR A 81 8.63 -4.31 15.02
N TYR A 82 7.66 -4.57 14.15
CA TYR A 82 6.52 -5.44 14.40
C TYR A 82 6.57 -6.64 13.45
N ARG A 83 6.17 -7.81 13.92
CA ARG A 83 5.95 -8.97 13.05
C ARG A 83 4.56 -8.90 12.45
N VAL A 84 4.49 -8.90 11.13
CA VAL A 84 3.25 -8.91 10.37
C VAL A 84 3.10 -10.30 9.74
N THR A 85 1.93 -10.91 9.92
CA THR A 85 1.63 -12.26 9.40
C THR A 85 0.38 -12.22 8.54
N LEU A 86 0.48 -12.73 7.31
CA LEU A 86 -0.68 -13.01 6.46
C LEU A 86 -0.99 -14.49 6.54
N ILE A 87 -2.20 -14.84 6.98
CA ILE A 87 -2.62 -16.22 7.26
C ILE A 87 -3.86 -16.57 6.45
N ALA A 88 -3.89 -17.78 5.89
CA ALA A 88 -5.07 -18.42 5.32
C ALA A 88 -5.68 -19.41 6.32
N SER A 89 -6.99 -19.33 6.49
CA SER A 89 -7.76 -20.27 7.32
C SER A 89 -7.96 -21.58 6.56
N SER A 90 -7.71 -22.71 7.23
CA SER A 90 -7.94 -24.04 6.62
C SER A 90 -9.37 -24.18 6.11
N PRO A 91 -9.61 -24.74 4.91
CA PRO A 91 -8.66 -25.42 4.03
C PRO A 91 -7.99 -24.52 2.95
N SER A 92 -8.15 -23.19 3.06
CA SER A 92 -7.66 -22.23 2.06
C SER A 92 -6.14 -22.07 2.08
N TYR A 93 -5.59 -21.61 0.96
CA TYR A 93 -4.19 -21.27 0.77
C TYR A 93 -4.08 -20.17 -0.29
N PHE A 94 -3.01 -19.37 -0.24
CA PHE A 94 -2.65 -18.42 -1.30
C PHE A 94 -1.40 -18.91 -2.04
N ARG A 95 -1.23 -18.45 -3.28
CA ARG A 95 -0.04 -18.73 -4.11
C ARG A 95 0.82 -17.51 -4.38
N GLY A 96 0.19 -16.35 -4.40
CA GLY A 96 0.83 -15.06 -4.50
C GLY A 96 0.11 -14.06 -3.61
N PHE A 97 0.81 -13.00 -3.27
CA PHE A 97 0.32 -11.90 -2.45
C PHE A 97 1.16 -10.66 -2.71
N THR A 98 0.62 -9.49 -2.37
CA THR A 98 1.39 -8.25 -2.26
C THR A 98 1.07 -7.55 -0.95
N LEU A 99 2.08 -7.32 -0.11
CA LEU A 99 1.99 -6.59 1.16
C LEU A 99 2.60 -5.19 1.02
N ILE A 100 1.89 -4.20 1.56
CA ILE A 100 2.27 -2.79 1.51
C ILE A 100 1.80 -2.06 2.77
N ALA A 101 2.46 -0.94 3.06
CA ALA A 101 2.16 -0.07 4.18
C ALA A 101 1.98 1.36 3.66
N LEU A 102 0.80 1.95 3.89
CA LEU A 102 0.46 3.27 3.36
C LEU A 102 0.12 4.28 4.45
N LYS A 103 0.31 5.56 4.14
CA LYS A 103 -0.25 6.67 4.91
C LYS A 103 -1.78 6.67 4.82
N GLU A 104 -2.42 7.10 5.90
CA GLU A 104 -3.87 7.34 5.93
C GLU A 104 -4.34 8.22 4.76
N GLY A 105 -5.43 7.79 4.10
CA GLY A 105 -6.04 8.54 3.00
C GLY A 105 -5.29 8.46 1.66
N THR A 106 -4.26 7.63 1.55
CA THR A 106 -3.51 7.42 0.30
C THR A 106 -3.84 6.09 -0.34
N GLU A 107 -3.75 6.02 -1.67
CA GLU A 107 -4.05 4.80 -2.42
C GLU A 107 -2.78 3.99 -2.74
N GLY A 108 -1.59 4.59 -2.70
CA GLY A 108 -0.32 3.97 -3.11
C GLY A 108 -0.02 4.26 -4.58
N ASP A 109 -0.49 5.40 -5.08
CA ASP A 109 -0.26 5.82 -6.46
C ASP A 109 1.12 6.45 -6.63
N LYS A 110 1.70 6.95 -5.54
CA LYS A 110 3.00 7.59 -5.49
C LYS A 110 3.92 6.90 -4.48
N ASP A 111 5.22 6.99 -4.71
CA ASP A 111 6.22 6.44 -3.80
C ASP A 111 6.15 7.06 -2.39
N GLU A 112 5.75 8.34 -2.29
CA GLU A 112 5.57 9.06 -1.02
C GLU A 112 4.39 8.57 -0.18
N ASP A 113 3.46 7.80 -0.75
CA ASP A 113 2.31 7.23 -0.06
C ASP A 113 2.74 6.07 0.84
N TYR A 114 3.81 5.37 0.47
CA TYR A 114 4.34 4.23 1.20
C TYR A 114 5.07 4.69 2.47
N ILE A 115 4.89 3.94 3.56
CA ILE A 115 5.42 4.37 4.86
C ILE A 115 5.83 3.23 5.79
N GLY A 116 6.90 3.47 6.55
CA GLY A 116 7.60 2.43 7.29
C GLY A 116 8.45 1.58 6.37
N ASN A 117 9.13 0.58 6.92
CA ASN A 117 10.04 -0.26 6.15
C ASN A 117 9.76 -1.73 6.44
N PHE A 118 9.54 -2.52 5.40
CA PHE A 118 9.50 -3.97 5.55
C PHE A 118 10.91 -4.54 5.63
N GLN A 119 11.05 -5.70 6.28
CA GLN A 119 12.24 -6.53 6.25
C GLN A 119 11.81 -7.98 6.05
N ILE A 120 12.50 -8.67 5.14
CA ILE A 120 12.24 -10.07 4.81
C ILE A 120 12.72 -10.96 5.95
N ILE A 121 11.86 -11.90 6.36
CA ILE A 121 12.20 -12.91 7.37
C ILE A 121 12.67 -14.20 6.68
N ASP A 122 11.96 -14.58 5.62
CA ASP A 122 12.23 -15.79 4.85
C ASP A 122 12.31 -15.43 3.37
N GLU A 123 13.53 -15.46 2.83
CA GLU A 123 13.83 -15.17 1.42
C GLU A 123 13.37 -16.29 0.49
N GLU A 124 13.19 -17.52 0.99
CA GLU A 124 12.67 -18.64 0.20
C GLU A 124 11.17 -18.49 -0.05
N GLU A 125 10.47 -17.71 0.78
CA GLU A 125 9.02 -17.55 0.73
C GLU A 125 8.60 -16.13 0.27
N THR A 126 9.38 -15.10 0.58
CA THR A 126 9.03 -13.69 0.37
C THR A 126 10.19 -12.86 -0.18
N GLN A 127 9.91 -11.83 -0.97
CA GLN A 127 10.91 -10.93 -1.53
C GLN A 127 10.34 -9.52 -1.74
N PHE A 128 11.22 -8.52 -1.85
CA PHE A 128 10.79 -7.19 -2.31
C PHE A 128 10.43 -7.22 -3.78
N MET A 129 9.36 -6.51 -4.13
CA MET A 129 8.93 -6.41 -5.51
C MET A 129 9.86 -5.49 -6.30
N THR A 130 10.47 -6.00 -7.36
CA THR A 130 11.51 -5.28 -8.13
C THR A 130 11.03 -3.96 -8.74
N ASN A 131 9.78 -3.94 -9.20
CA ASN A 131 9.18 -2.78 -9.86
C ASN A 131 8.33 -1.92 -8.90
N CYS A 132 8.20 -2.34 -7.63
CA CYS A 132 7.59 -1.57 -6.56
C CYS A 132 8.36 -1.86 -5.26
N PRO A 133 9.57 -1.31 -5.10
CA PRO A 133 10.47 -1.65 -3.99
C PRO A 133 9.87 -1.59 -2.57
N PRO A 134 8.95 -0.67 -2.22
CA PRO A 134 8.35 -0.66 -0.89
C PRO A 134 7.33 -1.80 -0.65
N ALA A 135 6.99 -2.58 -1.67
CA ALA A 135 6.06 -3.71 -1.58
C ALA A 135 6.79 -5.05 -1.41
N VAL A 136 6.20 -5.96 -0.65
CA VAL A 136 6.68 -7.35 -0.49
C VAL A 136 5.74 -8.30 -1.22
N THR A 137 6.28 -9.31 -1.89
CA THR A 137 5.54 -10.30 -2.68
C THR A 137 6.14 -11.70 -2.50
N GLU A 138 5.54 -12.72 -3.10
CA GLU A 138 6.07 -14.08 -3.07
C GLU A 138 7.38 -14.21 -3.86
N SER A 139 8.29 -15.04 -3.35
CA SER A 139 9.50 -15.47 -4.07
C SER A 139 9.17 -16.44 -5.23
N THR A 140 8.21 -17.33 -4.99
CA THR A 140 7.82 -18.44 -5.87
C THR A 140 6.30 -18.66 -5.78
N PRO A 141 5.62 -19.22 -6.81
CA PRO A 141 4.15 -19.39 -6.81
C PRO A 141 3.66 -20.62 -6.01
N ARG A 142 4.34 -20.97 -4.91
CA ARG A 142 4.03 -22.13 -4.06
C ARG A 142 2.76 -21.89 -3.22
N ARG A 143 2.02 -22.97 -2.92
CA ARG A 143 0.87 -22.91 -2.01
C ARG A 143 1.33 -22.67 -0.58
N ARG A 144 0.75 -21.67 0.08
CA ARG A 144 1.09 -21.26 1.45
C ARG A 144 -0.17 -21.00 2.25
N THR A 145 -0.08 -21.27 3.54
CA THR A 145 -1.12 -20.94 4.52
C THR A 145 -0.70 -19.80 5.44
N SER A 146 0.57 -19.43 5.46
CA SER A 146 1.10 -18.35 6.28
C SER A 146 2.41 -17.82 5.71
N ILE A 147 2.63 -16.52 5.79
CA ILE A 147 3.94 -15.86 5.59
C ILE A 147 4.14 -14.82 6.69
N GLN A 148 5.40 -14.44 6.94
CA GLN A 148 5.77 -13.45 7.93
C GLN A 148 6.79 -12.47 7.37
N VAL A 149 6.63 -11.21 7.74
CA VAL A 149 7.61 -10.16 7.50
C VAL A 149 7.75 -9.30 8.74
N PHE A 150 8.87 -8.60 8.87
CA PHE A 150 8.95 -7.50 9.82
C PHE A 150 8.53 -6.20 9.15
N TRP A 151 7.90 -5.32 9.91
CA TRP A 151 7.59 -3.95 9.51
C TRP A 151 8.06 -2.99 10.61
N THR A 152 8.97 -2.09 10.26
CA THR A 152 9.47 -1.04 11.14
C THR A 152 8.63 0.22 10.97
N ALA A 153 8.05 0.66 12.08
CA ALA A 153 7.19 1.83 12.13
C ALA A 153 7.95 3.12 11.79
N PRO A 154 7.29 4.07 11.10
CA PRO A 154 7.93 5.31 10.69
C PRO A 154 8.20 6.25 11.88
N PRO A 155 8.97 7.34 11.67
CA PRO A 155 9.22 8.34 12.71
C PRO A 155 7.96 9.01 13.27
N SER A 156 8.09 9.63 14.44
CA SER A 156 7.04 10.45 15.05
C SER A 156 6.54 11.53 14.08
N GLY A 157 5.24 11.83 14.11
CA GLY A 157 4.61 12.83 13.22
C GLY A 157 4.10 12.28 11.88
N SER A 158 4.31 10.99 11.62
CA SER A 158 3.92 10.32 10.36
C SER A 158 2.42 10.08 10.16
N GLY A 159 1.57 10.32 11.16
CA GLY A 159 0.13 10.08 11.06
C GLY A 159 -0.27 8.61 11.27
N CYS A 160 -1.42 8.19 10.77
CA CYS A 160 -1.85 6.79 10.85
C CYS A 160 -1.31 5.99 9.66
N VAL A 161 -1.04 4.71 9.89
CA VAL A 161 -0.54 3.77 8.87
C VAL A 161 -1.55 2.66 8.63
N PHE A 162 -1.74 2.29 7.37
CA PHE A 162 -2.56 1.19 6.91
C PHE A 162 -1.70 0.09 6.31
N LEU A 163 -1.65 -1.06 7.00
CA LEU A 163 -1.12 -2.28 6.43
C LEU A 163 -2.21 -2.97 5.60
N LYS A 164 -1.91 -3.28 4.35
CA LYS A 164 -2.84 -3.95 3.44
C LYS A 164 -2.15 -5.06 2.66
N TYR A 165 -2.95 -6.05 2.29
CA TYR A 165 -2.55 -7.16 1.43
C TYR A 165 -3.48 -7.25 0.23
N VAL A 166 -2.97 -7.83 -0.85
CA VAL A 166 -3.59 -7.92 -2.15
C VAL A 166 -3.28 -9.27 -2.78
#